data_AF-A0A836P5B8-F1
#
_entry.id   AF-A0A836P5B8-F1
#
_cell.length_a   1.000
_cell.length_b   1.000
_cell.length_c   1.000
_cell.angle_alpha   90.00
_cell.angle_beta   90.00
_cell.angle_gamma   90.00
#
_symmetry.space_group_name_H-M   'P 1'
#
loop_
_entity.id
_entity.type
_entity.pdbx_description
1 polymer ?
#
loop_
_entity_poly.entity_id
_entity_poly.type
_entity_poly.pdbx_seq_one_letter_code
_entity_poly.pdbx_strand_id
1 'polypeptide(L)' 'MSQSSALDSFLDKWATRWPEWSVAEPFIPEPQRRVASAWFALLQEWEDIMNVAGDPLPADAKLAWWQQELRDWS' A
#
# COMPACT_ATOMS: atom_id res chain seq x y z
N MET A 1 -1.44 18.54 10.79
CA MET A 1 -2.56 17.93 10.03
C MET A 1 -2.08 17.38 8.68
N SER A 2 -0.96 16.63 8.59
CA SER A 2 -0.37 16.25 7.28
C SER A 2 -0.11 14.76 7.07
N GLN A 3 0.10 13.94 8.11
CA GLN A 3 0.34 12.50 7.94
C GLN A 3 -0.96 11.68 7.86
N SER A 4 -1.98 12.03 8.67
CA SER A 4 -3.29 11.36 8.60
C SER A 4 -3.91 11.51 7.22
N SER A 5 -3.88 12.71 6.64
CA SER A 5 -4.45 12.97 5.31
C SER A 5 -3.75 12.19 4.18
N ALA A 6 -2.45 11.94 4.30
CA ALA A 6 -1.70 11.16 3.33
C ALA A 6 -2.09 9.68 3.41
N LEU A 7 -2.12 9.11 4.63
CA LEU A 7 -2.54 7.72 4.83
C LEU A 7 -3.97 7.50 4.37
N ASP A 8 -4.89 8.39 4.74
CA ASP A 8 -6.31 8.27 4.39
C ASP A 8 -6.49 8.28 2.85
N SER A 9 -5.70 9.08 2.12
CA SER A 9 -5.71 9.08 0.64
C SER A 9 -5.25 7.74 0.02
N PHE A 10 -4.25 7.08 0.61
CA PHE A 10 -3.80 5.75 0.17
C PHE A 10 -4.84 4.67 0.45
N LEU A 11 -5.49 4.74 1.62
CA LEU A 11 -6.55 3.81 1.99
C LEU A 11 -7.77 3.97 1.06
N ASP A 12 -8.18 5.19 0.76
CA ASP A 12 -9.30 5.47 -0.15
C ASP A 12 -9.02 4.99 -1.58
N LYS A 13 -7.80 5.22 -2.08
CA LYS A 13 -7.34 4.69 -3.37
C LYS A 13 -7.45 3.17 -3.41
N TRP A 14 -6.93 2.50 -2.37
CA TRP A 14 -6.92 1.03 -2.30
C TRP A 14 -8.33 0.45 -2.17
N ALA A 15 -9.19 1.02 -1.31
CA ALA A 15 -10.57 0.59 -1.13
C ALA A 15 -11.39 0.76 -2.42
N THR A 16 -11.14 1.81 -3.19
CA THR A 16 -11.79 2.02 -4.50
C THR A 16 -11.39 0.94 -5.51
N ARG A 17 -10.14 0.46 -5.45
CA ARG A 17 -9.65 -0.62 -6.32
C ARG A 17 -10.20 -1.99 -5.94
N TRP A 18 -10.45 -2.23 -4.66
CA TRP A 18 -10.92 -3.53 -4.13
C TRP A 18 -12.28 -3.41 -3.44
N PRO A 19 -13.37 -3.17 -4.20
CA PRO A 19 -14.71 -3.06 -3.62
C PRO A 19 -15.17 -4.34 -2.92
N GLU A 20 -14.64 -5.50 -3.33
CA GLU A 20 -14.93 -6.80 -2.71
C GLU A 20 -14.27 -6.96 -1.33
N TRP A 21 -13.39 -6.03 -0.90
CA TRP A 21 -12.76 -6.08 0.42
C TRP A 21 -13.77 -6.16 1.56
N SER A 22 -14.95 -5.56 1.39
CA SER A 22 -16.08 -5.65 2.34
C SER A 22 -16.49 -7.09 2.69
N VAL A 23 -16.19 -8.06 1.83
CA VAL A 23 -16.44 -9.49 2.08
C VAL A 23 -15.33 -10.12 2.94
N ALA A 24 -14.08 -9.66 2.80
CA ALA A 24 -12.91 -10.20 3.51
C ALA A 24 -12.66 -9.51 4.86
N GLU A 25 -12.95 -8.22 4.97
CA GLU A 25 -12.76 -7.41 6.18
C GLU A 25 -13.38 -8.02 7.45
N PRO A 26 -14.59 -8.62 7.43
CA PRO A 26 -15.20 -9.23 8.61
C PRO A 26 -14.37 -10.34 9.27
N PHE A 27 -13.48 -10.99 8.52
CA PHE A 27 -12.61 -12.05 9.02
C PHE A 27 -11.40 -11.52 9.82
N ILE A 28 -11.16 -10.21 9.80
CA ILE A 28 -10.10 -9.56 10.58
C ILE A 28 -10.70 -9.01 11.88
N PRO A 29 -10.07 -9.24 13.05
CA PRO A 29 -10.50 -8.62 14.31
C PRO A 29 -10.61 -7.10 14.16
N GLU A 30 -11.71 -6.52 14.66
CA GLU A 30 -12.01 -5.09 14.49
C GLU A 30 -10.82 -4.15 14.81
N PRO A 31 -10.07 -4.35 15.91
CA PRO A 31 -8.92 -3.49 16.22
C PRO A 31 -7.79 -3.51 15.17
N GLN A 32 -7.74 -4.53 14.31
CA GLN A 32 -6.67 -4.74 13.34
C GLN A 32 -7.05 -4.32 11.92
N ARG A 33 -8.33 -4.09 11.63
CA ARG A 33 -8.82 -3.83 10.26
C ARG A 33 -8.12 -2.66 9.58
N ARG A 34 -7.96 -1.53 10.29
CA ARG A 34 -7.28 -0.36 9.72
C ARG A 34 -5.81 -0.63 9.40
N VAL A 35 -5.11 -1.36 10.28
CA VAL A 35 -3.70 -1.74 10.06
C VAL A 35 -3.59 -2.71 8.89
N ALA A 36 -4.51 -3.67 8.79
CA ALA A 36 -4.57 -4.59 7.66
C ALA A 36 -4.78 -3.86 6.33
N SER A 37 -5.76 -2.94 6.25
CA SER A 37 -5.98 -2.13 5.04
C SER A 37 -4.77 -1.28 4.69
N ALA A 38 -4.11 -0.67 5.68
CA ALA A 38 -2.87 0.09 5.44
C ALA A 38 -1.74 -0.79 4.91
N TRP A 39 -1.61 -2.01 5.44
CA TRP A 39 -0.64 -2.99 4.96
C TRP A 39 -0.92 -3.42 3.53
N PHE A 40 -2.17 -3.76 3.19
CA PHE A 40 -2.54 -4.15 1.83
C PHE A 40 -2.42 -2.99 0.83
N ALA A 41 -2.72 -1.75 1.25
CA ALA A 41 -2.48 -0.56 0.44
C ALA A 41 -0.99 -0.42 0.10
N LEU A 42 -0.09 -0.63 1.07
CA LEU A 42 1.36 -0.60 0.81
C LEU A 42 1.80 -1.70 -0.16
N LEU A 43 1.34 -2.95 0.03
CA LEU A 43 1.66 -4.06 -0.88
C LEU A 43 1.18 -3.77 -2.30
N GLN A 44 -0.01 -3.18 -2.46
CA GLN A 44 -0.55 -2.79 -3.76
C GLN A 44 0.33 -1.77 -4.49
N GLU A 45 0.94 -0.82 -3.78
CA GLU A 45 1.85 0.15 -4.39
C GLU A 45 3.11 -0.52 -4.92
N TRP A 46 3.64 -1.52 -4.21
CA TRP A 46 4.79 -2.29 -4.71
C TRP A 46 4.41 -3.14 -5.92
N GLU A 47 3.24 -3.78 -5.90
CA GLU A 47 2.72 -4.48 -7.08
C GLU A 47 2.55 -3.54 -8.28
N ASP A 48 2.00 -2.34 -8.08
CA ASP A 48 1.86 -1.34 -9.14
C ASP A 48 3.22 -0.92 -9.72
N ILE A 49 4.26 -0.83 -8.87
CA ILE A 49 5.63 -0.52 -9.31
C ILE A 49 6.21 -1.66 -10.14
N MET A 50 5.98 -2.91 -9.72
CA MET A 50 6.49 -4.10 -10.42
C MET A 50 5.73 -4.40 -11.71
N ASN A 51 4.48 -3.94 -11.83
CA ASN A 51 3.62 -4.19 -12.98
C ASN A 51 3.91 -3.23 -14.16
N VAL A 52 5.17 -3.22 -14.60
CA VAL A 52 5.63 -2.42 -15.75
C VAL A 52 5.69 -3.26 -17.03
N ALA A 53 5.20 -2.69 -18.13
CA ALA A 53 5.45 -3.20 -19.47
C ALA A 53 6.61 -2.42 -20.08
N GLY A 54 7.70 -3.11 -20.43
CA GLY A 54 8.89 -2.50 -21.03
C GLY A 54 10.09 -2.48 -20.09
N ASP A 55 10.81 -1.36 -20.03
CA ASP A 55 12.06 -1.25 -19.28
C ASP A 55 11.82 -1.35 -17.76
N PRO A 56 12.43 -2.33 -17.06
CA PRO A 56 12.28 -2.50 -15.62
C PRO A 56 13.12 -1.51 -14.80
N LEU A 57 14.12 -0.82 -15.39
CA LEU A 57 15.06 0.02 -14.65
C LEU A 57 14.39 1.09 -13.75
N PRO A 58 13.32 1.79 -14.18
CA PRO A 58 12.61 2.74 -13.33
C PRO A 58 11.90 2.07 -12.13
N ALA A 59 11.36 0.86 -12.32
CA ALA A 59 10.73 0.09 -11.26
C ALA A 59 11.77 -0.33 -10.21
N ASP A 60 12.93 -0.83 -10.65
CA ASP A 60 14.04 -1.21 -9.78
C ASP A 60 14.53 -0.03 -8.93
N ALA A 61 14.72 1.14 -9.55
CA ALA A 61 15.13 2.35 -8.84
C ALA A 61 14.12 2.77 -7.77
N LYS A 62 12.82 2.66 -8.07
CA LYS A 62 11.75 3.01 -7.13
C LYS A 62 11.61 2.01 -5.98
N LEU A 63 11.81 0.72 -6.23
CA LEU A 63 11.86 -0.30 -5.18
C LEU A 63 13.09 -0.14 -4.28
N ALA A 64 14.26 0.17 -4.85
CA ALA A 64 15.47 0.44 -4.09
C ALA A 64 15.30 1.67 -3.17
N TRP A 65 14.61 2.71 -3.63
CA TRP A 65 14.24 3.85 -2.79
C TRP A 65 13.31 3.43 -1.63
N TRP A 66 12.26 2.64 -1.89
CA TRP A 66 11.39 2.11 -0.83
C TRP A 66 12.16 1.30 0.22
N GLN A 67 13.10 0.46 -0.22
CA GLN A 67 13.96 -0.32 0.66
C GLN A 67 14.79 0.58 1.59
N GLN A 68 15.31 1.70 1.07
CA GLN A 68 16.05 2.66 1.86
C GLN A 68 15.16 3.32 2.92
N GLU A 69 14.00 3.86 2.53
CA GLU A 69 13.06 4.48 3.45
C GLU A 69 12.68 3.53 4.61
N LEU A 70 12.35 2.27 4.30
CA LEU A 70 11.99 1.29 5.33
C LEU A 70 13.13 0.98 6.31
N ARG A 71 14.39 1.00 5.85
CA ARG A 71 15.55 0.82 6.74
C ARG A 71 15.79 2.03 7.62
N ASP A 72 15.51 3.22 7.12
CA ASP A 72 15.67 4.46 7.88
C ASP A 72 14.59 4.61 8.97
N TRP A 73 13.54 3.79 8.96
CA TRP A 73 12.46 3.78 9.96
C TRP A 73 12.70 2.83 11.15
N SER A 74 13.74 1.98 11.11
CA SER A 74 14.12 1.08 12.22
C SER A 74 15.02 1.75 13.24
#